data_AF-A0A1R3XNM5-F1
#
_entry.id   AF-A0A1R3XNM5-F1
#
_cell.length_a   1.000
_cell.length_b   1.000
_cell.length_c   1.000
_cell.angle_alpha   90.00
_cell.angle_beta   90.00
_cell.angle_gamma   90.00
#
_symmetry.space_group_name_H-M   'P 1'
#
loop_
_entity.id
_entity.type
_entity.pdbx_description
1 polymer ?
#
loop_
_entity_poly.entity_id
_entity_poly.type
_entity_poly.pdbx_seq_one_letter_code
_entity_poly.pdbx_strand_id
1 'polypeptide(L)'
;MQDSPIKDKLALRKLYETILPKLAQHIHQHLADVIALFHDFKLEKLVDTWTREPGSDAANEISLDKGNVNQMGLRLRLEGFQRVGADNFDLTKDLLFKLERTFYTIGPNQDNVWLEKDYLQNWEDTDYELVAEKWTEQLIDDLTQRLEKYTL
;
A
#
# COMPACT_ATOMS: atom_id res chain seq x y z
N MET A 1 28.26 21.28 3.36
CA MET A 1 27.12 20.55 3.96
C MET A 1 26.20 20.22 2.81
N GLN A 2 26.04 18.94 2.46
CA GLN A 2 25.01 18.53 1.49
C GLN A 2 23.68 18.61 2.21
N ASP A 3 22.76 19.45 1.74
CA ASP A 3 21.38 19.46 2.20
C ASP A 3 20.79 18.07 1.93
N SER A 4 20.43 17.35 2.99
CA SER A 4 19.69 16.09 2.86
C SER A 4 18.37 16.38 2.13
N PRO A 5 17.98 15.58 1.14
CA PRO A 5 16.73 15.80 0.43
C PRO A 5 15.55 15.75 1.40
N ILE A 6 14.75 16.80 1.39
CA ILE A 6 13.56 16.94 2.22
C ILE A 6 12.35 16.49 1.40
N LYS A 7 11.32 15.96 2.08
CA LYS A 7 9.99 15.72 1.51
C LYS A 7 9.52 16.95 0.75
N ASP A 8 9.49 16.84 -0.58
CA ASP A 8 9.06 17.91 -1.48
C ASP A 8 8.06 17.39 -2.51
N LYS A 9 7.46 18.32 -3.26
CA LYS A 9 6.46 18.01 -4.28
C LYS A 9 6.97 17.02 -5.35
N LEU A 10 8.22 17.13 -5.77
CA LEU A 10 8.78 16.30 -6.83
C LEU A 10 8.99 14.86 -6.33
N ALA A 11 9.51 14.71 -5.12
CA ALA A 11 9.66 13.44 -4.45
C ALA A 11 8.30 12.73 -4.26
N LEU A 12 7.30 13.46 -3.77
CA LEU A 12 5.95 12.93 -3.59
C LEU A 12 5.31 12.49 -4.92
N ARG A 13 5.49 13.27 -5.99
CA ARG A 13 5.02 12.91 -7.33
C ARG A 13 5.74 11.69 -7.88
N LYS A 14 7.07 11.58 -7.70
CA LYS A 14 7.84 10.39 -8.09
C LYS A 14 7.28 9.14 -7.41
N LEU A 15 7.02 9.20 -6.11
CA LEU A 15 6.40 8.08 -5.39
C LEU A 15 5.02 7.75 -5.98
N TYR A 16 4.15 8.74 -6.16
CA TYR A 16 2.76 8.52 -6.56
C TYR A 16 2.55 8.12 -8.03
N GLU A 17 3.34 8.68 -8.93
CA GLU A 17 3.18 8.55 -10.39
C GLU A 17 4.11 7.50 -10.99
N THR A 18 5.21 7.16 -10.32
CA THR A 18 6.20 6.18 -10.82
C THR A 18 6.30 4.95 -9.95
N ILE A 19 6.57 5.13 -8.64
CA ILE A 19 6.85 4.00 -7.75
C ILE A 19 5.57 3.20 -7.47
N LEU A 20 4.47 3.85 -7.05
CA LEU A 20 3.22 3.16 -6.73
C LEU A 20 2.64 2.36 -7.92
N PRO A 21 2.57 2.89 -9.17
CA PRO A 21 2.09 2.11 -10.30
C PRO A 21 2.98 0.90 -10.62
N LYS A 22 4.31 1.07 -10.57
CA LYS A 22 5.23 -0.05 -10.80
C LYS A 22 5.08 -1.11 -9.71
N LEU A 23 5.02 -0.71 -8.44
CA LEU A 23 4.79 -1.63 -7.34
C LEU A 23 3.44 -2.35 -7.45
N ALA A 24 2.38 -1.65 -7.85
CA ALA A 24 1.07 -2.24 -8.10
C ALA A 24 1.12 -3.33 -9.19
N GLN A 25 1.95 -3.14 -10.23
CA GLN A 25 2.16 -4.16 -11.26
C GLN A 25 2.83 -5.43 -10.70
N HIS A 26 3.89 -5.29 -9.90
CA HIS A 26 4.54 -6.44 -9.25
C HIS A 26 3.55 -7.15 -8.33
N ILE A 27 2.84 -6.42 -7.48
CA ILE A 27 1.79 -6.97 -6.60
C ILE A 27 0.74 -7.74 -7.41
N HIS A 28 0.22 -7.16 -8.49
CA HIS A 28 -0.78 -7.83 -9.32
C HIS A 28 -0.27 -9.15 -9.91
N GLN A 29 1.01 -9.23 -10.29
CA GLN A 29 1.62 -10.47 -10.80
C GLN A 29 1.68 -11.55 -9.72
N HIS A 30 2.09 -11.20 -8.50
CA HIS A 30 2.12 -12.11 -7.36
C HIS A 30 0.72 -12.56 -6.91
N LEU A 31 -0.29 -11.72 -7.10
CA LEU A 31 -1.67 -12.00 -6.70
C LEU A 31 -2.51 -12.72 -7.74
N ALA A 32 -1.97 -13.03 -8.93
CA ALA A 32 -2.77 -13.55 -10.05
C ALA A 32 -3.64 -14.76 -9.67
N ASP A 33 -3.06 -15.72 -8.93
CA ASP A 33 -3.78 -16.93 -8.50
C ASP A 33 -4.78 -16.64 -7.36
N VAL A 34 -4.47 -15.68 -6.48
CA VAL A 34 -5.35 -15.28 -5.38
C VAL A 34 -6.57 -14.53 -5.93
N ILE A 35 -6.38 -13.64 -6.90
CA ILE A 35 -7.45 -12.85 -7.52
C ILE A 35 -8.51 -13.76 -8.14
N ALA A 36 -8.11 -14.87 -8.75
CA ALA A 36 -9.02 -15.82 -9.37
C ALA A 36 -10.01 -16.48 -8.37
N LEU A 37 -9.75 -16.39 -7.06
CA LEU A 37 -10.62 -16.91 -6.01
C LEU A 37 -11.73 -15.93 -5.60
N PHE A 38 -11.74 -14.71 -6.13
CA PHE A 38 -12.69 -13.67 -5.77
C PHE A 38 -13.52 -13.23 -6.97
N HIS A 39 -14.72 -12.71 -6.71
CA HIS A 39 -15.61 -12.21 -7.75
C HIS A 39 -15.10 -10.89 -8.34
N ASP A 40 -14.58 -10.00 -7.49
CA ASP A 40 -14.07 -8.71 -7.89
C ASP A 40 -12.76 -8.38 -7.18
N PHE A 41 -11.91 -7.61 -7.87
CA PHE A 41 -10.60 -7.18 -7.42
C PHE A 41 -10.41 -5.70 -7.75
N LYS A 42 -9.98 -4.93 -6.74
CA LYS A 42 -9.57 -3.53 -6.92
C LYS A 42 -8.24 -3.28 -6.23
N LEU A 43 -7.32 -2.60 -6.92
CA LEU A 43 -6.07 -2.10 -6.35
C LEU A 43 -5.99 -0.59 -6.58
N GLU A 44 -6.17 0.16 -5.50
CA GLU A 44 -6.36 1.62 -5.53
C GLU A 44 -5.15 2.33 -4.93
N LYS A 45 -4.73 3.45 -5.51
CA LYS A 45 -3.74 4.34 -4.87
C LYS A 45 -4.42 5.17 -3.79
N LEU A 46 -3.77 5.30 -2.63
CA LEU A 46 -4.23 6.12 -1.52
C LEU A 46 -3.31 7.32 -1.29
N VAL A 47 -3.88 8.44 -0.88
CA VAL A 47 -3.18 9.63 -0.38
C VAL A 47 -3.95 10.15 0.82
N ASP A 48 -3.30 10.21 1.99
CA ASP A 48 -3.83 10.79 3.24
C ASP A 48 -5.31 10.51 3.54
N THR A 49 -5.73 9.27 3.28
CA THR A 49 -7.12 8.88 3.53
C THR A 49 -7.43 8.67 5.02
N TRP A 50 -6.45 8.76 5.93
CA TRP A 50 -6.62 8.47 7.37
C TRP A 50 -6.47 9.70 8.28
N THR A 51 -6.01 10.85 7.79
CA THR A 51 -5.84 12.09 8.59
C THR A 51 -7.05 13.00 8.60
N ARG A 52 -8.22 12.55 8.12
CA ARG A 52 -9.49 13.23 8.42
C ARG A 52 -9.90 12.92 9.85
N GLU A 53 -9.20 13.53 10.80
CA GLU A 53 -9.78 13.74 12.11
C GLU A 53 -11.09 14.55 11.93
N PRO A 54 -12.18 14.18 12.62
CA PRO A 54 -13.40 14.97 12.60
C PRO A 54 -13.12 16.33 13.27
N GLY A 55 -12.75 17.32 12.45
CA GLY A 55 -12.33 18.65 12.90
C GLY A 55 -11.26 19.32 12.04
N SER A 56 -10.66 18.65 11.04
CA SER A 56 -9.74 19.34 10.14
C SER A 56 -10.51 20.34 9.25
N ASP A 57 -10.35 21.63 9.53
CA ASP A 57 -10.92 22.70 8.70
C ASP A 57 -10.66 22.45 7.22
N ALA A 58 -11.68 22.67 6.38
CA ALA A 58 -11.59 22.62 4.92
C ALA A 58 -10.55 23.59 4.32
N ALA A 59 -9.88 24.40 5.15
CA ALA A 59 -8.83 25.34 4.78
C ALA A 59 -7.52 24.67 4.36
N ASN A 60 -7.21 23.45 4.82
CA ASN A 60 -5.98 22.74 4.47
C ASN A 60 -6.27 21.52 3.60
N GLU A 61 -6.67 21.78 2.35
CA GLU A 61 -6.77 20.74 1.33
C GLU A 61 -5.42 20.01 1.19
N ILE A 62 -5.43 18.73 1.53
CA ILE A 62 -4.29 17.82 1.40
C ILE A 62 -4.09 17.52 -0.08
N SER A 63 -2.87 17.79 -0.58
CA SER A 63 -2.54 17.59 -1.99
C SER A 63 -1.06 17.35 -2.17
N LEU A 64 -0.72 16.43 -3.08
CA LEU A 64 0.64 16.23 -3.57
C LEU A 64 1.27 17.54 -4.06
N ASP A 65 0.46 18.46 -4.61
CA ASP A 65 0.92 19.76 -5.12
C ASP A 65 1.35 20.73 -4.02
N LYS A 66 0.74 20.62 -2.84
CA LYS A 66 1.04 21.46 -1.68
C LYS A 66 2.13 20.86 -0.79
N GLY A 67 2.57 19.62 -1.08
CA GLY A 67 3.60 18.91 -0.31
C GLY A 67 3.17 18.54 1.11
N ASN A 68 1.90 18.73 1.45
CA ASN A 68 1.33 18.51 2.78
C ASN A 68 0.79 17.09 2.93
N VAL A 69 1.51 16.10 2.36
CA VAL A 69 1.14 14.69 2.40
C VAL A 69 1.94 13.94 3.44
N ASN A 70 1.27 13.21 4.33
CA ASN A 70 1.92 12.47 5.41
C ASN A 70 1.99 10.97 5.12
N GLN A 71 1.06 10.47 4.30
CA GLN A 71 1.04 9.09 3.89
C GLN A 71 0.44 8.92 2.50
N MET A 72 0.93 7.91 1.80
CA MET A 72 0.33 7.40 0.56
C MET A 72 0.45 5.89 0.52
N GLY A 73 -0.11 5.22 -0.49
CA GLY A 73 0.01 3.77 -0.55
C GLY A 73 -0.88 3.10 -1.57
N LEU A 74 -1.05 1.79 -1.39
CA LEU A 74 -1.95 0.95 -2.17
C LEU A 74 -2.96 0.30 -1.24
N ARG A 75 -4.20 0.17 -1.71
CA ARG A 75 -5.26 -0.59 -1.06
C ARG A 75 -5.80 -1.65 -1.99
N LEU A 76 -5.69 -2.89 -1.54
CA LEU A 76 -6.33 -4.04 -2.16
C LEU A 76 -7.72 -4.24 -1.57
N ARG A 77 -8.69 -4.47 -2.44
CA ARG A 77 -10.01 -5.00 -2.10
C ARG A 77 -10.25 -6.25 -2.94
N LEU A 78 -10.56 -7.33 -2.26
CA LEU A 78 -10.95 -8.62 -2.83
C LEU A 78 -12.36 -8.91 -2.34
N GLU A 79 -13.33 -8.95 -3.25
CA GLU A 79 -14.75 -9.02 -2.91
C GLU A 79 -15.36 -10.35 -3.39
N GLY A 80 -16.18 -10.96 -2.54
CA GLY A 80 -16.93 -12.18 -2.83
C GLY A 80 -16.04 -13.38 -3.08
N PHE A 81 -15.29 -13.83 -2.06
CA PHE A 81 -14.55 -15.09 -2.12
C PHE A 81 -15.44 -16.25 -2.56
N GLN A 82 -15.00 -17.04 -3.54
CA GLN A 82 -15.76 -18.13 -4.15
C GLN A 82 -15.07 -19.48 -3.95
N ARG A 83 -15.56 -20.27 -2.99
CA ARG A 83 -15.18 -21.69 -2.86
C ARG A 83 -16.37 -22.51 -2.40
N VAL A 84 -16.56 -23.67 -3.04
CA VAL A 84 -17.62 -24.60 -2.64
C VAL A 84 -17.40 -25.04 -1.19
N GLY A 85 -18.41 -24.82 -0.35
CA GLY A 85 -18.39 -25.20 1.06
C GLY A 85 -17.77 -24.18 2.02
N ALA A 86 -17.47 -22.96 1.58
CA ALA A 86 -17.07 -21.85 2.45
C ALA A 86 -18.06 -20.69 2.32
N ASP A 87 -18.25 -19.95 3.41
CA ASP A 87 -19.02 -18.70 3.38
C ASP A 87 -18.30 -17.64 2.54
N ASN A 88 -19.07 -16.80 1.85
CA ASN A 88 -18.52 -15.67 1.11
C ASN A 88 -17.99 -14.63 2.08
N PHE A 89 -16.79 -14.12 1.82
CA PHE A 89 -16.23 -13.00 2.56
C PHE A 89 -15.41 -12.08 1.66
N ASP A 90 -15.25 -10.85 2.13
CA ASP A 90 -14.43 -9.83 1.49
C ASP A 90 -13.16 -9.59 2.30
N LEU A 91 -12.08 -9.22 1.62
CA LEU A 91 -10.80 -8.90 2.23
C LEU A 91 -10.31 -7.53 1.74
N THR A 92 -9.85 -6.71 2.68
CA THR A 92 -9.16 -5.45 2.38
C THR A 92 -7.79 -5.47 3.04
N LYS A 93 -6.76 -5.05 2.30
CA LYS A 93 -5.39 -4.97 2.81
C LYS A 93 -4.72 -3.72 2.27
N ASP A 94 -3.95 -3.06 3.14
CA ASP A 94 -3.26 -1.82 2.80
C ASP A 94 -1.75 -2.06 2.76
N LEU A 95 -1.09 -1.30 1.91
CA LEU A 95 0.35 -1.08 1.89
C LEU A 95 0.59 0.42 2.00
N LEU A 96 1.28 0.84 3.05
CA LEU A 96 1.46 2.22 3.45
C LEU A 96 2.89 2.68 3.19
N PHE A 97 3.02 3.88 2.65
CA PHE A 97 4.23 4.69 2.59
C PHE A 97 4.07 5.79 3.63
N LYS A 98 4.83 5.72 4.73
CA LYS A 98 4.87 6.76 5.76
C LYS A 98 5.93 7.79 5.38
N LEU A 99 5.53 9.05 5.24
CA LEU A 99 6.34 10.09 4.62
C LEU A 99 6.95 11.02 5.66
N GLU A 100 8.13 10.63 6.13
CA GLU A 100 8.93 11.41 7.08
C GLU A 100 9.62 12.59 6.36
N ARG A 101 10.29 13.44 7.15
CA ARG A 101 10.88 14.67 6.63
C ARG A 101 11.97 14.42 5.59
N THR A 102 12.82 13.40 5.75
CA THR A 102 13.99 13.15 4.88
C THR A 102 13.98 11.78 4.23
N PHE A 103 13.14 10.87 4.71
CA PHE A 103 13.00 9.50 4.22
C PHE A 103 11.52 9.10 4.22
N TYR A 104 11.25 7.90 3.75
CA TYR A 104 9.95 7.26 3.89
C TYR A 104 10.13 5.77 4.20
N THR A 105 9.15 5.20 4.88
CA THR A 105 9.09 3.77 5.18
C THR A 105 7.89 3.13 4.49
N ILE A 106 8.03 1.85 4.18
CA ILE A 106 7.01 1.05 3.51
C ILE A 106 6.66 -0.15 4.37
N GLY A 107 5.37 -0.44 4.51
CA GLY A 107 4.88 -1.62 5.20
C GLY A 107 3.36 -1.67 5.29
N PRO A 108 2.78 -2.71 5.90
CA PRO A 108 1.33 -2.93 5.94
C PRO A 108 0.62 -1.96 6.90
N ASN A 109 1.37 -1.34 7.81
CA ASN A 109 0.89 -0.36 8.78
C ASN A 109 2.05 0.51 9.28
N GLN A 110 1.80 1.37 10.26
CA GLN A 110 2.80 2.31 10.79
C GLN A 110 3.87 1.65 11.67
N ASP A 111 3.60 0.46 12.20
CA ASP A 111 4.45 -0.23 13.18
C ASP A 111 5.37 -1.28 12.53
N ASN A 112 4.98 -1.80 11.37
CA ASN A 112 5.71 -2.85 10.68
C ASN A 112 6.38 -2.27 9.43
N VAL A 113 7.69 -2.01 9.51
CA VAL A 113 8.49 -1.47 8.41
C VAL A 113 9.24 -2.59 7.69
N TRP A 114 9.08 -2.66 6.38
CA TRP A 114 9.79 -3.63 5.53
C TRP A 114 10.94 -3.04 4.77
N LEU A 115 10.81 -1.77 4.39
CA LEU A 115 11.78 -1.05 3.60
C LEU A 115 11.78 0.42 4.03
N GLU A 116 12.97 0.99 4.14
CA GLU A 116 13.21 2.41 4.37
C GLU A 116 14.06 2.94 3.20
N LYS A 117 13.69 4.11 2.68
CA LYS A 117 14.32 4.73 1.52
C LYS A 117 14.41 6.23 1.67
N ASP A 118 15.51 6.81 1.21
CA ASP A 118 15.60 8.26 0.99
C ASP A 118 14.83 8.66 -0.27
N TYR A 119 14.30 9.89 -0.32
CA TYR A 119 13.50 10.37 -1.46
C TYR A 119 14.26 10.40 -2.79
N LEU A 120 15.56 10.64 -2.77
CA LEU A 120 16.39 10.63 -3.99
C LEU A 120 16.88 9.23 -4.37
N GLN A 121 16.82 8.27 -3.46
CA GLN A 121 17.22 6.91 -3.76
C GLN A 121 16.26 6.32 -4.80
N ASN A 122 16.82 5.67 -5.81
CA ASN A 122 16.02 4.96 -6.78
C ASN A 122 15.54 3.62 -6.20
N TRP A 123 14.37 3.19 -6.65
CA TRP A 123 13.93 1.82 -6.46
C TRP A 123 14.55 0.95 -7.53
N GLU A 124 15.19 -0.12 -7.10
CA GLU A 124 15.64 -1.21 -7.92
C GLU A 124 14.54 -2.27 -8.02
N ASP A 125 14.63 -3.14 -9.03
CA ASP A 125 13.63 -4.20 -9.23
C ASP A 125 13.52 -5.13 -8.02
N THR A 126 14.61 -5.33 -7.29
CA THR A 126 14.67 -6.09 -6.02
C THR A 126 13.86 -5.44 -4.90
N ASP A 127 13.76 -4.11 -4.86
CA ASP A 127 12.94 -3.41 -3.87
C ASP A 127 11.45 -3.65 -4.12
N TYR A 128 11.03 -3.60 -5.40
CA TYR A 128 9.65 -3.88 -5.79
C TYR A 128 9.28 -5.31 -5.46
N GLU A 129 10.15 -6.25 -5.79
CA GLU A 129 9.93 -7.67 -5.58
C GLU A 129 9.83 -8.00 -4.08
N LEU A 130 10.76 -7.49 -3.26
CA LEU A 130 10.75 -7.69 -1.81
C LEU A 130 9.44 -7.24 -1.16
N VAL A 131 8.94 -6.06 -1.56
CA VAL A 131 7.71 -5.51 -0.98
C VAL A 131 6.48 -6.26 -1.49
N ALA A 132 6.44 -6.62 -2.78
CA ALA A 132 5.33 -7.36 -3.37
C ALA A 132 5.21 -8.78 -2.80
N GLU A 133 6.32 -9.49 -2.64
CA GLU A 133 6.40 -10.84 -2.07
C GLU A 133 5.90 -10.82 -0.62
N LYS A 134 6.51 -10.00 0.25
CA LYS A 134 6.11 -9.88 1.66
C LYS A 134 4.63 -9.53 1.84
N TRP A 135 4.12 -8.63 1.00
CA TRP A 135 2.71 -8.25 1.08
C TRP A 135 1.76 -9.36 0.66
N THR A 136 2.14 -10.09 -0.38
CA THR A 136 1.39 -11.25 -0.89
C THR A 136 1.41 -12.40 0.11
N GLU A 137 2.56 -12.72 0.69
CA GLU A 137 2.68 -13.73 1.76
C GLU A 137 1.75 -13.40 2.93
N GLN A 138 1.78 -12.17 3.44
CA GLN A 138 0.87 -11.77 4.51
C GLN A 138 -0.60 -11.85 4.12
N LEU A 139 -0.94 -11.57 2.86
CA LEU A 139 -2.31 -11.72 2.38
C LEU A 139 -2.74 -13.19 2.35
N ILE A 140 -1.87 -14.08 1.89
CA ILE A 140 -2.12 -15.52 1.83
C ILE A 140 -2.28 -16.08 3.25
N ASP A 141 -1.47 -15.62 4.20
CA ASP A 141 -1.61 -15.97 5.60
C ASP A 141 -2.97 -15.52 6.16
N ASP A 142 -3.38 -14.27 5.91
CA ASP A 142 -4.68 -13.74 6.32
C ASP A 142 -5.83 -14.55 5.71
N LEU A 143 -5.70 -14.94 4.44
CA LEU A 143 -6.69 -15.76 3.73
C LEU A 143 -6.78 -17.16 4.35
N THR A 144 -5.64 -17.79 4.59
CA THR A 144 -5.55 -19.14 5.17
C THR A 144 -6.18 -19.16 6.56
N GLN A 145 -5.82 -18.21 7.42
CA GLN A 145 -6.41 -18.07 8.76
C GLN A 145 -7.92 -17.85 8.74
N ARG A 146 -8.44 -17.12 7.73
CA ARG A 146 -9.89 -16.96 7.56
C ARG A 146 -10.54 -18.27 7.17
N LEU A 147 -9.98 -18.99 6.21
CA LEU A 147 -10.52 -20.27 5.74
C LEU A 147 -10.55 -21.33 6.85
N GLU A 148 -9.50 -21.42 7.67
CA GLU A 148 -9.44 -22.34 8.80
C GLU A 148 -10.57 -22.10 9.82
N LYS A 149 -10.97 -20.84 10.03
CA LYS A 149 -12.07 -20.47 10.94
C LYS A 149 -13.44 -20.88 10.40
N TYR A 150 -13.62 -21.01 9.09
CA TYR A 150 -14.89 -21.38 8.46
C TYR A 150 -15.03 -22.89 8.21
N THR A 151 -13.97 -23.68 8.38
CA THR A 151 -13.99 -25.16 8.26
C THR A 151 -14.15 -25.91 9.59
N LEU A 152 -14.43 -25.22 10.69
CA LEU A 152 -14.72 -25.80 12.02
C LEU A 152 -16.20 -25.61 12.38
#